data_AF-A0A956IIG7-F1
#
_entry.id   AF-A0A956IIG7-F1
#
_cell.length_a   1.000
_cell.length_b   1.000
_cell.length_c   1.000
_cell.angle_alpha   90.00
_cell.angle_beta   90.00
_cell.angle_gamma   90.00
#
_symmetry.space_group_name_H-M   'P 1'
#
loop_
_entity.id
_entity.type
_entity.pdbx_description
1 polymer ?
#
loop_
_entity_poly.entity_id
_entity_poly.type
_entity_poly.pdbx_seq_one_letter_code
_entity_poly.pdbx_strand_id
1 'polypeptide(L)'
;MRKSSVIVPAALLGAALVWSGSAAAAEPESAWNDESSWDIPGEYVVDFADDVEPGVIARALSGLGLTGKPTALFDETRIEIVKVPSGLRGVLDKLRGISDVEGIEPHAQVRAFFVPDDPMYEKQWHMTRVGAESAWGLSVGRGVTVAVVDTGIACENFEQFTKASDLLQTRCVDGWSFVSKTAHANDDQGHGTHVAGTIAQSTNNGIGGAGLAFGARLMPVKVLSADGYGTTTAVADGIRWAADHGAQVINLSLGGPRNSRVLQKAVDHARSRGAIIVAAAGNSGGSVGYPGASDGVIGVSATDQNDALAAFSSRGPGVDIGAPGVSVTQQTICDRGKNRCEIFPAWNGTSMASPHVAGAAALLVGLGVNDADAVEAILKDSAKVLDDSESGKHKFGAGLLQAQAAAAEVFQTQLMARLLALLGMALVAFRWARRRGETVALSSPGFWIGATAVGAGIGFFAPFFLSRHELWVDLVIRPLAEWDLVLVGAGFHRFLPLANALVPLALVAVFNSVRGAGPWLAGLCVGTAGYLASVMVLGQMATPFGSVLTSLWCGVNAMICVYLASLLLKKNAS
;
A
#
# COMPACT_ATOMS: atom_id res chain seq x y z
N MET A 1 -44.62 -25.93 28.73
CA MET A 1 -43.56 -26.19 27.72
C MET A 1 -42.84 -24.90 27.45
N ARG A 2 -41.50 -24.93 27.56
CA ARG A 2 -40.61 -23.77 27.68
C ARG A 2 -40.55 -22.93 26.40
N LYS A 3 -40.59 -21.60 26.59
CA LYS A 3 -40.15 -20.57 25.63
C LYS A 3 -38.62 -20.59 25.57
N SER A 4 -38.05 -20.48 24.36
CA SER A 4 -36.65 -20.11 24.17
C SER A 4 -36.59 -18.96 23.17
N SER A 5 -36.39 -17.76 23.70
CA SER A 5 -36.01 -16.56 22.98
C SER A 5 -34.48 -16.53 22.90
N VAL A 6 -33.90 -16.48 21.71
CA VAL A 6 -32.47 -16.20 21.53
C VAL A 6 -32.32 -14.68 21.39
N ILE A 7 -31.73 -14.08 22.40
CA ILE A 7 -31.34 -12.67 22.48
C ILE A 7 -29.92 -12.58 21.90
N VAL A 8 -29.73 -11.83 20.81
CA VAL A 8 -28.42 -11.37 20.35
C VAL A 8 -28.22 -9.97 20.95
N PRO A 9 -27.20 -9.73 21.80
CA PRO A 9 -27.02 -8.41 22.38
C PRO A 9 -26.37 -7.46 21.37
N ALA A 10 -27.12 -6.42 21.03
CA ALA A 10 -26.59 -5.18 20.49
C ALA A 10 -25.89 -4.42 21.62
N ALA A 11 -24.57 -4.25 21.54
CA ALA A 11 -23.83 -3.34 22.40
C ALA A 11 -22.56 -2.85 21.68
N LEU A 12 -22.58 -1.58 21.27
CA LEU A 12 -21.54 -0.56 21.48
C LEU A 12 -21.70 0.57 20.46
N LEU A 13 -22.83 1.25 20.56
CA LEU A 13 -23.02 2.65 20.14
C LEU A 13 -22.83 3.47 21.43
N GLY A 14 -21.70 4.16 21.57
CA GLY A 14 -21.51 5.02 22.73
C GLY A 14 -20.07 5.46 22.98
N ALA A 15 -19.59 6.45 22.22
CA ALA A 15 -18.55 7.35 22.70
C ALA A 15 -18.78 8.73 22.06
N ALA A 16 -19.40 9.62 22.84
CA ALA A 16 -19.59 11.01 22.50
C ALA A 16 -18.27 11.79 22.71
N LEU A 17 -18.09 12.82 21.88
CA LEU A 17 -16.99 13.77 21.90
C LEU A 17 -16.71 14.35 23.29
N VAL A 18 -15.44 14.33 23.69
CA VAL A 18 -14.81 15.41 24.45
C VAL A 18 -13.54 15.79 23.69
N TRP A 19 -13.60 16.94 23.02
CA TRP A 19 -12.47 17.55 22.30
C TRP A 19 -11.82 18.56 23.25
N SER A 20 -10.70 18.19 23.86
CA SER A 20 -9.76 19.15 24.44
C SER A 20 -8.63 19.32 23.42
N GLY A 21 -8.50 20.53 22.89
CA GLY A 21 -7.56 20.86 21.84
C GLY A 21 -6.10 20.57 22.22
N SER A 22 -5.47 19.73 21.43
CA SER A 22 -4.07 19.85 21.05
C SER A 22 -4.04 19.75 19.53
N ALA A 23 -3.28 20.66 18.92
CA ALA A 23 -3.19 20.83 17.49
C ALA A 23 -2.83 19.51 16.79
N ALA A 24 -3.51 19.24 15.68
CA ALA A 24 -3.08 18.30 14.67
C ALA A 24 -1.71 18.76 14.15
N ALA A 25 -0.65 18.23 14.75
CA ALA A 25 0.66 18.20 14.16
C ALA A 25 0.70 16.97 13.23
N ALA A 26 1.21 17.17 12.02
CA ALA A 26 1.54 16.10 11.09
C ALA A 26 2.22 14.96 11.84
N GLU A 27 1.78 13.71 11.68
CA GLU A 27 2.56 12.57 12.13
C GLU A 27 3.84 12.56 11.27
N PRO A 28 5.01 12.87 11.85
CA PRO A 28 6.26 12.79 11.10
C PRO A 28 6.58 11.30 10.88
N GLU A 29 7.61 11.04 10.07
CA GLU A 29 8.27 9.74 9.80
C GLU A 29 8.56 8.82 11.02
N SER A 30 8.17 9.19 12.23
CA SER A 30 8.55 8.58 13.49
C SER A 30 7.60 7.51 14.02
N ALA A 31 6.36 7.35 13.57
CA ALA A 31 5.42 6.43 14.25
C ALA A 31 5.82 4.93 14.24
N TRP A 32 6.77 4.52 13.40
CA TRP A 32 7.34 3.16 13.42
C TRP A 32 8.70 3.08 14.12
N ASN A 33 9.41 4.21 14.26
CA ASN A 33 10.74 4.30 14.88
C ASN A 33 10.69 4.90 16.30
N ASP A 34 9.57 5.49 16.68
CA ASP A 34 9.28 5.98 18.01
C ASP A 34 8.59 4.86 18.78
N GLU A 35 9.40 4.08 19.50
CA GLU A 35 8.95 2.97 20.36
C GLU A 35 7.77 3.40 21.24
N SER A 36 7.75 4.65 21.69
CA SER A 36 6.72 5.18 22.60
C SER A 36 5.31 5.28 21.98
N SER A 37 5.20 5.24 20.65
CA SER A 37 3.90 5.22 19.96
C SER A 37 3.16 3.88 20.09
N TRP A 38 3.86 2.82 20.48
CA TRP A 38 3.31 1.49 20.74
C TRP A 38 2.89 1.31 22.20
N ASP A 39 3.34 2.19 23.09
CA ASP A 39 3.06 2.15 24.52
C ASP A 39 1.56 2.31 24.78
N ILE A 40 1.03 1.50 25.68
CA ILE A 40 -0.30 1.68 26.26
C ILE A 40 -0.17 2.79 27.31
N PRO A 41 -0.78 3.98 27.11
CA PRO A 41 -0.50 5.13 27.94
C PRO A 41 -0.78 4.88 29.43
N GLY A 42 0.24 5.06 30.26
CA GLY A 42 0.14 4.88 31.72
C GLY A 42 0.17 3.43 32.19
N GLU A 43 0.45 2.46 31.32
CA GLU A 43 0.69 1.06 31.70
C GLU A 43 2.18 0.72 31.56
N TYR A 44 2.71 0.00 32.55
CA TYR A 44 4.10 -0.46 32.58
C TYR A 44 4.15 -1.94 32.91
N VAL A 45 5.08 -2.65 32.30
CA VAL A 45 5.46 -4.00 32.68
C VAL A 45 6.54 -3.87 33.74
N VAL A 46 6.32 -4.48 34.91
CA VAL A 46 7.29 -4.54 36.00
C VAL A 46 7.68 -5.99 36.18
N ASP A 47 8.96 -6.24 35.98
CA ASP A 47 9.59 -7.55 36.13
C ASP A 47 10.28 -7.61 37.51
N PHE A 48 9.90 -8.60 38.31
CA PHE A 48 10.45 -8.83 39.65
C PHE A 48 11.29 -10.10 39.61
N ALA A 49 12.28 -10.22 40.50
CA ALA A 49 13.08 -11.43 40.58
C ALA A 49 12.20 -12.68 40.81
N ASP A 50 12.45 -13.74 40.05
CA ASP A 50 11.59 -14.93 39.97
C ASP A 50 11.30 -15.61 41.34
N ASP A 51 12.24 -15.48 42.28
CA ASP A 51 12.18 -16.06 43.62
C ASP A 51 11.41 -15.20 44.64
N VAL A 52 10.97 -14.01 44.26
CA VAL A 52 10.23 -13.10 45.13
C VAL A 52 8.82 -13.63 45.40
N GLU A 53 8.45 -13.72 46.67
CA GLU A 53 7.12 -14.18 47.06
C GLU A 53 6.03 -13.19 46.58
N PRO A 54 4.92 -13.65 45.96
CA PRO A 54 3.84 -12.77 45.48
C PRO A 54 3.31 -11.78 46.52
N GLY A 55 3.29 -12.18 47.79
CA GLY A 55 2.88 -11.31 48.89
C GLY A 55 3.83 -10.12 49.13
N VAL A 56 5.12 -10.27 48.82
CA VAL A 56 6.13 -9.20 48.86
C VAL A 56 5.89 -8.22 47.72
N ILE A 57 5.65 -8.71 46.50
CA ILE A 57 5.33 -7.89 45.32
C ILE A 57 4.08 -7.04 45.56
N ALA A 58 3.00 -7.65 46.07
CA ALA A 58 1.76 -6.93 46.37
C ALA A 58 1.94 -5.83 47.43
N ARG A 59 2.77 -6.08 48.46
CA ARG A 59 3.11 -5.08 49.48
C ARG A 59 3.98 -3.95 48.92
N ALA A 60 4.94 -4.26 48.06
CA ALA A 60 5.79 -3.30 47.39
C ALA A 60 4.98 -2.33 46.50
N LEU A 61 4.09 -2.86 45.66
CA LEU A 61 3.22 -2.05 44.79
C LEU A 61 2.22 -1.21 45.60
N SER A 62 1.53 -1.81 46.58
CA SER A 62 0.56 -1.09 47.42
C SER A 62 1.21 0.00 48.28
N GLY A 63 2.45 -0.22 48.75
CA GLY A 63 3.23 0.79 49.48
C GLY A 63 3.54 2.05 48.65
N LEU A 64 3.51 1.94 47.33
CA LEU A 64 3.65 3.05 46.39
C LEU A 64 2.31 3.58 45.86
N GLY A 65 1.18 3.07 46.37
CA GLY A 65 -0.16 3.43 45.90
C GLY A 65 -0.49 2.88 44.51
N LEU A 66 0.21 1.82 44.08
CA LEU A 66 0.03 1.17 42.79
C LEU A 66 -0.77 -0.12 42.94
N THR A 67 -1.38 -0.55 41.84
CA THR A 67 -2.05 -1.85 41.74
C THR A 67 -1.46 -2.59 40.55
N GLY A 68 -0.93 -3.78 40.82
CA GLY A 68 -0.48 -4.73 39.79
C GLY A 68 -1.63 -5.60 39.32
N LYS A 69 -1.60 -5.95 38.03
CA LYS A 69 -2.38 -7.02 37.43
C LYS A 69 -1.40 -8.12 36.97
N PRO A 70 -1.42 -9.32 37.59
CA PRO A 70 -0.47 -10.36 37.24
C PRO A 70 -0.70 -10.86 35.82
N THR A 71 0.38 -11.21 35.13
CA THR A 71 0.31 -11.87 33.83
C THR A 71 -0.11 -13.33 33.95
N ALA A 72 -0.43 -13.98 32.83
CA ALA A 72 -0.85 -15.39 32.82
C ALA A 72 0.23 -16.36 33.31
N LEU A 73 1.51 -15.98 33.24
CA LEU A 73 2.67 -16.75 33.69
C LEU A 73 3.32 -16.14 34.94
N PHE A 74 2.60 -15.30 35.70
CA PHE A 74 3.14 -14.63 36.88
C PHE A 74 3.75 -15.58 37.92
N ASP A 75 3.26 -16.81 38.00
CA ASP A 75 3.81 -17.81 38.93
C ASP A 75 5.24 -18.26 38.58
N GLU A 76 5.60 -18.13 37.30
CA GLU A 76 6.90 -18.48 36.73
C GLU A 76 7.81 -17.26 36.55
N THR A 77 7.25 -16.12 36.15
CA THR A 77 8.03 -14.93 35.73
C THR A 77 7.96 -13.74 36.68
N ARG A 78 7.03 -13.74 37.64
CA ARG A 78 6.76 -12.59 38.55
C ARG A 78 6.47 -11.25 37.86
N ILE A 79 6.07 -11.29 36.58
CA ILE A 79 5.74 -10.08 35.81
C ILE A 79 4.33 -9.56 36.14
N GLU A 80 4.26 -8.28 36.49
CA GLU A 80 3.03 -7.53 36.81
C GLU A 80 2.81 -6.38 35.82
N ILE A 81 1.56 -6.18 35.39
CA ILE A 81 1.15 -4.99 34.63
C ILE A 81 0.66 -3.93 35.61
N VAL A 82 1.35 -2.79 35.66
CA VAL A 82 1.09 -1.72 36.63
C VAL A 82 0.56 -0.48 35.93
N LYS A 83 -0.57 0.06 36.43
CA LYS A 83 -1.12 1.35 35.99
C LYS A 83 -0.54 2.49 36.82
N VAL A 84 0.13 3.42 36.17
CA VAL A 84 0.72 4.61 36.78
C VAL A 84 -0.11 5.85 36.40
N PRO A 85 -0.86 6.46 37.33
CA PRO A 85 -1.63 7.67 37.07
C PRO A 85 -0.71 8.86 36.72
N SER A 86 -1.17 9.72 35.81
CA SER A 86 -0.43 10.88 35.26
C SER A 86 0.00 11.94 36.29
N GLY A 87 -0.40 11.81 37.56
CA GLY A 87 -0.02 12.69 38.67
C GLY A 87 1.12 12.19 39.56
N LEU A 88 1.59 10.94 39.41
CA LEU A 88 2.62 10.33 40.28
C LEU A 88 4.04 10.50 39.72
N ARG A 89 4.53 11.75 39.76
CA ARG A 89 5.93 12.06 39.40
C ARG A 89 6.92 11.30 40.29
N GLY A 90 7.87 10.60 39.66
CA GLY A 90 8.96 9.88 40.35
C GLY A 90 8.59 8.50 40.92
N VAL A 91 7.39 7.98 40.65
CA VAL A 91 7.02 6.64 41.14
C VAL A 91 7.71 5.51 40.39
N LEU A 92 7.98 5.69 39.09
CA LEU A 92 8.82 4.76 38.34
C LEU A 92 10.23 4.69 38.92
N ASP A 93 10.81 5.82 39.33
CA ASP A 93 12.14 5.84 39.96
C ASP A 93 12.14 5.16 41.34
N LYS A 94 11.03 5.27 42.09
CA LYS A 94 10.87 4.54 43.36
C LYS A 94 10.72 3.04 43.14
N LEU A 95 9.97 2.62 42.11
CA LEU A 95 9.87 1.21 41.73
C LEU A 95 11.25 0.66 41.32
N ARG A 96 12.01 1.39 40.49
CA ARG A 96 13.39 1.01 40.11
C ARG A 96 14.35 0.92 41.30
N GLY A 97 14.04 1.59 42.40
CA GLY A 97 14.83 1.55 43.63
C GLY A 97 14.53 0.35 44.54
N ILE A 98 13.56 -0.49 44.21
CA ILE A 98 13.25 -1.73 44.94
C ILE A 98 14.25 -2.80 44.51
N SER A 99 14.92 -3.44 45.47
CA SER A 99 15.96 -4.46 45.20
C SER A 99 15.47 -5.64 44.37
N ASP A 100 14.19 -5.93 44.47
CA ASP A 100 13.52 -7.10 43.91
C ASP A 100 12.95 -6.84 42.51
N VAL A 101 13.09 -5.63 41.97
CA VAL A 101 12.66 -5.25 40.61
C VAL A 101 13.84 -5.39 39.65
N GLU A 102 13.73 -6.29 38.69
CA GLU A 102 14.75 -6.54 37.66
C GLU A 102 14.59 -5.63 36.44
N GLY A 103 13.35 -5.29 36.09
CA GLY A 103 13.04 -4.53 34.90
C GLY A 103 11.77 -3.68 35.03
N ILE A 104 11.77 -2.51 34.40
CA ILE A 104 10.55 -1.72 34.19
C ILE A 104 10.58 -1.14 32.79
N GLU A 105 9.56 -1.48 32.01
CA GLU A 105 9.39 -1.01 30.64
C GLU A 105 7.95 -0.58 30.39
N PRO A 106 7.69 0.30 29.42
CA PRO A 106 6.33 0.59 28.97
C PRO A 106 5.61 -0.68 28.50
N HIS A 107 4.33 -0.81 28.82
CA HIS A 107 3.53 -1.91 28.29
C HIS A 107 3.12 -1.59 26.86
N ALA A 108 3.84 -2.14 25.87
CA ALA A 108 3.58 -1.88 24.46
C ALA A 108 2.55 -2.84 23.86
N GLN A 109 1.78 -2.37 22.89
CA GLN A 109 0.97 -3.21 22.02
C GLN A 109 1.86 -3.96 21.05
N VAL A 110 1.54 -5.22 20.80
CA VAL A 110 2.09 -6.01 19.70
C VAL A 110 0.98 -6.39 18.75
N ARG A 111 1.26 -6.49 17.45
CA ARG A 111 0.30 -6.94 16.44
C ARG A 111 0.89 -8.09 15.65
N ALA A 112 0.03 -9.04 15.25
CA ALA A 112 0.42 -10.05 14.28
C ALA A 112 0.62 -9.39 12.91
N PHE A 113 1.80 -9.51 12.33
CA PHE A 113 2.03 -9.16 10.93
C PHE A 113 1.51 -10.29 10.04
N PHE A 114 1.03 -9.94 8.84
CA PHE A 114 0.72 -10.95 7.82
C PHE A 114 2.05 -11.50 7.29
N VAL A 115 2.33 -12.75 7.64
CA VAL A 115 3.44 -13.55 7.10
C VAL A 115 2.82 -14.63 6.21
N PRO A 116 3.25 -14.75 4.94
CA PRO A 116 2.68 -15.72 4.01
C PRO A 116 3.09 -17.15 4.40
N ASP A 117 2.25 -18.14 4.05
CA ASP A 117 2.47 -19.56 4.34
C ASP A 117 3.42 -20.28 3.35
N ASP A 118 4.05 -19.51 2.47
CA ASP A 118 4.89 -19.95 1.37
C ASP A 118 6.23 -20.53 1.88
N PRO A 119 6.57 -21.80 1.57
CA PRO A 119 7.74 -22.49 2.16
C PRO A 119 9.11 -21.85 1.90
N MET A 120 9.27 -21.08 0.82
CA MET A 120 10.52 -20.38 0.46
C MET A 120 10.55 -18.94 0.97
N TYR A 121 9.49 -18.42 1.60
CA TYR A 121 9.45 -17.05 2.10
C TYR A 121 10.55 -16.77 3.13
N GLU A 122 10.89 -17.74 3.98
CA GLU A 122 12.02 -17.65 4.93
C GLU A 122 13.37 -17.39 4.24
N LYS A 123 13.49 -17.69 2.93
CA LYS A 123 14.69 -17.44 2.12
C LYS A 123 14.62 -16.12 1.33
N GLN A 124 13.51 -15.39 1.42
CA GLN A 124 13.27 -14.12 0.76
C GLN A 124 13.56 -12.95 1.71
N TRP A 125 14.79 -12.90 2.24
CA TRP A 125 15.25 -11.79 3.09
C TRP A 125 14.95 -10.41 2.48
N HIS A 126 14.98 -10.34 1.15
CA HIS A 126 14.71 -9.15 0.34
C HIS A 126 13.29 -8.59 0.54
N MET A 127 12.28 -9.45 0.74
CA MET A 127 10.90 -9.05 1.03
C MET A 127 10.77 -8.44 2.42
N THR A 128 11.32 -9.11 3.43
CA THR A 128 11.37 -8.58 4.80
C THR A 128 12.12 -7.25 4.82
N ARG A 129 13.22 -7.14 4.08
CA ARG A 129 14.06 -5.94 4.08
C ARG A 129 13.34 -4.71 3.55
N VAL A 130 12.49 -4.84 2.53
CA VAL A 130 11.70 -3.72 2.00
C VAL A 130 10.42 -3.46 2.80
N GLY A 131 10.15 -4.22 3.86
CA GLY A 131 8.97 -4.08 4.70
C GLY A 131 7.69 -4.64 4.07
N ALA A 132 7.80 -5.72 3.28
CA ALA A 132 6.66 -6.29 2.53
C ALA A 132 5.47 -6.66 3.42
N GLU A 133 5.71 -7.29 4.57
CA GLU A 133 4.65 -7.77 5.50
C GLU A 133 3.75 -6.63 6.00
N SER A 134 4.36 -5.52 6.38
CA SER A 134 3.63 -4.31 6.78
C SER A 134 2.93 -3.65 5.60
N ALA A 135 3.58 -3.64 4.42
CA ALA A 135 2.99 -3.08 3.21
C ALA A 135 1.73 -3.85 2.77
N TRP A 136 1.73 -5.18 2.88
CA TRP A 136 0.59 -6.06 2.55
C TRP A 136 -0.64 -5.83 3.43
N GLY A 137 -0.45 -5.33 4.65
CA GLY A 137 -1.54 -4.85 5.50
C GLY A 137 -2.29 -3.66 4.90
N LEU A 138 -1.63 -2.87 4.03
CA LEU A 138 -2.15 -1.63 3.44
C LEU A 138 -2.52 -1.78 1.96
N SER A 139 -1.74 -2.51 1.18
CA SER A 139 -1.97 -2.72 -0.24
C SER A 139 -1.29 -4.00 -0.69
N VAL A 140 -1.92 -4.67 -1.65
CA VAL A 140 -1.31 -5.81 -2.37
C VAL A 140 -1.23 -5.54 -3.87
N GLY A 141 -1.47 -4.29 -4.31
CA GLY A 141 -1.40 -3.89 -5.72
C GLY A 141 -2.63 -4.29 -6.57
N ARG A 142 -3.80 -4.49 -5.96
CA ARG A 142 -5.02 -4.87 -6.69
C ARG A 142 -5.41 -3.88 -7.77
N GLY A 143 -5.81 -4.41 -8.92
CA GLY A 143 -6.29 -3.61 -10.05
C GLY A 143 -5.17 -2.97 -10.89
N VAL A 144 -3.91 -3.13 -10.47
CA VAL A 144 -2.74 -2.60 -11.17
C VAL A 144 -2.22 -3.63 -12.15
N THR A 145 -1.79 -3.19 -13.33
CA THR A 145 -1.08 -4.00 -14.32
C THR A 145 0.38 -3.57 -14.39
N VAL A 146 1.28 -4.52 -14.15
CA VAL A 146 2.73 -4.33 -14.25
C VAL A 146 3.25 -5.07 -15.47
N ALA A 147 3.80 -4.34 -16.43
CA ALA A 147 4.47 -4.92 -17.58
C ALA A 147 5.91 -5.30 -17.24
N VAL A 148 6.28 -6.54 -17.57
CA VAL A 148 7.65 -7.03 -17.48
C VAL A 148 8.20 -7.10 -18.89
N VAL A 149 8.99 -6.09 -19.25
CA VAL A 149 9.62 -5.97 -20.57
C VAL A 149 10.96 -6.68 -20.51
N ASP A 150 10.97 -7.98 -20.86
CA ASP A 150 12.08 -8.90 -20.56
C ASP A 150 12.14 -10.09 -21.55
N THR A 151 12.51 -11.29 -21.08
CA THR A 151 12.58 -12.57 -21.79
C THR A 151 11.23 -13.29 -21.91
N GLY A 152 10.15 -12.70 -21.39
CA GLY A 152 8.83 -13.33 -21.30
C GLY A 152 8.47 -13.71 -19.87
N ILE A 153 7.30 -14.29 -19.66
CA ILE A 153 6.89 -14.83 -18.35
C ILE A 153 6.22 -16.19 -18.57
N ALA A 154 6.45 -17.14 -17.68
CA ALA A 154 5.72 -18.41 -17.62
C ALA A 154 4.27 -18.23 -17.11
N CYS A 155 3.47 -17.46 -17.86
CA CYS A 155 2.13 -16.99 -17.50
C CYS A 155 0.98 -17.87 -18.02
N GLU A 156 1.26 -18.78 -18.96
CA GLU A 156 0.26 -19.60 -19.64
C GLU A 156 0.80 -21.00 -19.97
N ASN A 157 -0.09 -21.94 -20.29
CA ASN A 157 0.29 -23.17 -20.97
C ASN A 157 0.01 -22.95 -22.47
N PHE A 158 1.05 -22.95 -23.30
CA PHE A 158 0.92 -22.73 -24.74
C PHE A 158 1.97 -23.54 -25.49
N GLU A 159 1.53 -24.38 -26.43
CA GLU A 159 2.38 -25.36 -27.12
C GLU A 159 3.22 -26.17 -26.12
N GLN A 160 4.55 -26.08 -26.20
CA GLN A 160 5.46 -26.71 -25.24
C GLN A 160 5.60 -25.96 -23.92
N PHE A 161 5.22 -24.69 -23.83
CA PHE A 161 5.46 -23.87 -22.64
C PHE A 161 4.43 -24.17 -21.54
N THR A 162 4.89 -24.15 -20.30
CA THR A 162 4.07 -24.41 -19.12
C THR A 162 4.01 -23.20 -18.20
N LYS A 163 2.83 -22.96 -17.62
CA LYS A 163 2.64 -21.92 -16.60
C LYS A 163 3.43 -22.32 -15.35
N ALA A 164 4.19 -21.39 -14.78
CA ALA A 164 4.92 -21.60 -13.55
C ALA A 164 3.95 -21.94 -12.40
N SER A 165 4.33 -22.93 -11.59
CA SER A 165 3.48 -23.46 -10.51
C SER A 165 3.10 -22.39 -9.49
N ASP A 166 4.00 -21.47 -9.17
CA ASP A 166 3.77 -20.42 -8.19
C ASP A 166 3.32 -19.09 -8.81
N LEU A 167 2.94 -19.12 -10.10
CA LEU A 167 2.20 -18.05 -10.77
C LEU A 167 0.76 -18.47 -11.06
N LEU A 168 0.31 -19.63 -10.57
CA LEU A 168 -1.03 -20.15 -10.87
C LEU A 168 -2.15 -19.20 -10.45
N GLN A 169 -2.02 -18.57 -9.28
CA GLN A 169 -3.00 -17.60 -8.77
C GLN A 169 -2.73 -16.17 -9.26
N THR A 170 -1.50 -15.88 -9.69
CA THR A 170 -1.16 -14.61 -10.35
C THR A 170 -1.93 -14.46 -11.65
N ARG A 171 -2.59 -13.30 -11.80
CA ARG A 171 -3.34 -12.94 -13.00
C ARG A 171 -2.39 -12.37 -14.04
N CYS A 172 -2.20 -13.09 -15.13
CA CYS A 172 -1.52 -12.55 -16.31
C CYS A 172 -2.56 -11.99 -17.29
N VAL A 173 -2.30 -10.81 -17.83
CA VAL A 173 -3.08 -10.23 -18.94
C VAL A 173 -2.37 -10.52 -20.27
N ASP A 174 -3.03 -10.18 -21.37
CA ASP A 174 -2.48 -10.34 -22.71
C ASP A 174 -1.09 -9.69 -22.82
N GLY A 175 -0.19 -10.41 -23.48
CA GLY A 175 1.19 -10.00 -23.71
C GLY A 175 1.55 -9.89 -25.19
N TRP A 176 2.81 -9.58 -25.45
CA TRP A 176 3.35 -9.57 -26.81
C TRP A 176 4.84 -9.90 -26.84
N SER A 177 5.22 -10.72 -27.82
CA SER A 177 6.61 -11.06 -28.10
C SER A 177 7.08 -10.31 -29.34
N PHE A 178 8.02 -9.39 -29.16
CA PHE A 178 8.73 -8.73 -30.26
C PHE A 178 9.80 -9.63 -30.89
N VAL A 179 10.14 -10.74 -30.25
CA VAL A 179 11.07 -11.74 -30.76
C VAL A 179 10.38 -12.68 -31.75
N SER A 180 9.25 -13.28 -31.35
CA SER A 180 8.49 -14.23 -32.18
C SER A 180 7.34 -13.58 -32.96
N LYS A 181 6.99 -12.32 -32.66
CA LYS A 181 5.88 -11.57 -33.27
C LYS A 181 4.52 -12.22 -33.07
N THR A 182 4.25 -12.65 -31.83
CA THR A 182 3.00 -13.30 -31.43
C THR A 182 2.51 -12.74 -30.09
N ALA A 183 1.26 -13.01 -29.73
CA ALA A 183 0.70 -12.67 -28.40
C ALA A 183 1.29 -13.55 -27.27
N HIS A 184 1.99 -14.62 -27.61
CA HIS A 184 2.51 -15.62 -26.68
C HIS A 184 3.93 -15.25 -26.23
N ALA A 185 4.02 -14.37 -25.24
CA ALA A 185 5.27 -13.90 -24.63
C ALA A 185 5.81 -14.87 -23.57
N ASN A 186 5.89 -16.16 -23.92
CA ASN A 186 6.38 -17.21 -23.04
C ASN A 186 7.89 -17.06 -22.77
N ASP A 187 8.28 -17.41 -21.55
CA ASP A 187 9.67 -17.38 -21.15
C ASP A 187 10.39 -18.67 -21.55
N ASP A 188 11.49 -18.52 -22.28
CA ASP A 188 12.39 -19.59 -22.72
C ASP A 188 13.82 -19.43 -22.18
N GLN A 189 14.04 -18.44 -21.31
CA GLN A 189 15.32 -18.13 -20.69
C GLN A 189 15.27 -18.24 -19.16
N GLY A 190 14.21 -17.74 -18.53
CA GLY A 190 13.93 -17.80 -17.09
C GLY A 190 14.01 -16.45 -16.36
N HIS A 191 14.62 -15.43 -16.98
CA HIS A 191 14.92 -14.17 -16.32
C HIS A 191 13.67 -13.34 -16.06
N GLY A 192 12.79 -13.26 -17.05
CA GLY A 192 11.55 -12.51 -16.93
C GLY A 192 10.59 -13.17 -15.94
N THR A 193 10.57 -14.50 -15.83
CA THR A 193 9.80 -15.22 -14.80
C THR A 193 10.32 -14.92 -13.39
N HIS A 194 11.65 -14.87 -13.19
CA HIS A 194 12.24 -14.51 -11.89
C HIS A 194 11.91 -13.07 -11.51
N VAL A 195 12.09 -12.13 -12.44
CA VAL A 195 11.71 -10.71 -12.27
C VAL A 195 10.22 -10.56 -11.96
N ALA A 196 9.36 -11.25 -12.70
CA ALA A 196 7.91 -11.22 -12.52
C ALA A 196 7.49 -11.76 -11.15
N GLY A 197 8.17 -12.79 -10.65
CA GLY A 197 7.93 -13.33 -9.33
C GLY A 197 8.17 -12.30 -8.23
N THR A 198 9.30 -11.58 -8.27
CA THR A 198 9.59 -10.54 -7.26
C THR A 198 8.49 -9.47 -7.23
N ILE A 199 7.87 -9.17 -8.37
CA ILE A 199 6.75 -8.23 -8.47
C ILE A 199 5.47 -8.85 -7.92
N ALA A 200 5.02 -10.00 -8.44
CA ALA A 200 3.67 -10.50 -8.19
C ALA A 200 3.56 -12.02 -8.21
N GLN A 201 4.52 -12.74 -7.62
CA GLN A 201 4.35 -14.17 -7.37
C GLN A 201 3.09 -14.44 -6.55
N SER A 202 2.49 -15.62 -6.76
CA SER A 202 1.34 -16.04 -5.95
C SER A 202 1.80 -16.12 -4.51
N THR A 203 1.09 -15.45 -3.60
CA THR A 203 1.46 -15.37 -2.19
C THR A 203 0.32 -15.95 -1.36
N ASN A 204 0.69 -16.62 -0.26
CA ASN A 204 -0.20 -17.27 0.70
C ASN A 204 -1.05 -18.38 0.07
N ASN A 205 -0.37 -19.25 -0.69
CA ASN A 205 -0.94 -20.38 -1.41
C ASN A 205 -0.31 -21.74 -1.02
N GLY A 206 0.58 -21.76 -0.02
CA GLY A 206 1.33 -22.94 0.43
C GLY A 206 2.39 -23.46 -0.55
N ILE A 207 2.78 -22.69 -1.57
CA ILE A 207 3.76 -23.06 -2.59
C ILE A 207 4.84 -21.98 -2.65
N GLY A 208 6.08 -22.40 -2.89
CA GLY A 208 7.13 -21.48 -3.32
C GLY A 208 7.35 -20.25 -2.44
N GLY A 209 7.27 -19.05 -3.00
CA GLY A 209 7.60 -17.79 -2.33
C GLY A 209 6.73 -16.62 -2.80
N ALA A 210 6.78 -15.53 -2.05
CA ALA A 210 5.89 -14.38 -2.22
C ALA A 210 6.35 -13.38 -3.29
N GLY A 211 5.41 -12.58 -3.80
CA GLY A 211 5.66 -11.36 -4.58
C GLY A 211 5.27 -10.09 -3.83
N LEU A 212 5.97 -8.97 -4.06
CA LEU A 212 5.76 -7.74 -3.31
C LEU A 212 4.37 -7.10 -3.54
N ALA A 213 3.84 -7.18 -4.76
CA ALA A 213 2.51 -6.74 -5.16
C ALA A 213 1.70 -7.93 -5.71
N PHE A 214 1.54 -8.98 -4.91
CA PHE A 214 0.92 -10.25 -5.32
C PHE A 214 -0.55 -10.17 -5.76
N GLY A 215 -1.24 -9.05 -5.51
CA GLY A 215 -2.58 -8.77 -6.05
C GLY A 215 -2.57 -8.03 -7.40
N ALA A 216 -1.40 -7.65 -7.91
CA ALA A 216 -1.25 -7.03 -9.23
C ALA A 216 -1.40 -8.05 -10.36
N ARG A 217 -1.62 -7.54 -11.57
CA ARG A 217 -1.63 -8.31 -12.81
C ARG A 217 -0.28 -8.17 -13.51
N LEU A 218 0.20 -9.24 -14.12
CA LEU A 218 1.41 -9.23 -14.93
C LEU A 218 1.10 -9.14 -16.42
N MET A 219 1.79 -8.27 -17.14
CA MET A 219 1.75 -8.16 -18.60
C MET A 219 3.10 -8.61 -19.18
N PRO A 220 3.20 -9.81 -19.79
CA PRO A 220 4.45 -10.29 -20.35
C PRO A 220 4.77 -9.58 -21.67
N VAL A 221 5.93 -8.92 -21.75
CA VAL A 221 6.39 -8.23 -22.96
C VAL A 221 7.78 -8.74 -23.32
N LYS A 222 7.87 -9.70 -24.24
CA LYS A 222 9.13 -10.37 -24.59
C LYS A 222 9.90 -9.56 -25.63
N VAL A 223 10.98 -8.93 -25.21
CA VAL A 223 11.92 -8.17 -26.05
C VAL A 223 13.32 -8.80 -26.08
N LEU A 224 13.60 -9.75 -25.18
CA LEU A 224 14.84 -10.51 -25.10
C LEU A 224 14.62 -11.96 -25.57
N SER A 225 15.56 -12.46 -26.36
CA SER A 225 15.59 -13.83 -26.89
C SER A 225 15.93 -14.87 -25.82
N ALA A 226 15.93 -16.16 -26.19
CA ALA A 226 16.30 -17.28 -25.31
C ALA A 226 17.72 -17.18 -24.73
N ASP A 227 18.60 -16.39 -25.36
CA ASP A 227 19.96 -16.14 -24.87
C ASP A 227 20.04 -14.89 -23.97
N GLY A 228 18.91 -14.22 -23.69
CA GLY A 228 18.85 -13.02 -22.84
C GLY A 228 19.20 -11.72 -23.57
N TYR A 229 19.33 -11.73 -24.89
CA TYR A 229 19.68 -10.55 -25.69
C TYR A 229 18.51 -10.02 -26.50
N GLY A 230 18.45 -8.70 -26.63
CA GLY A 230 17.47 -8.00 -27.47
C GLY A 230 18.07 -6.73 -28.08
N THR A 231 17.26 -6.03 -28.86
CA THR A 231 17.67 -4.80 -29.55
C THR A 231 17.04 -3.58 -28.89
N THR A 232 17.70 -2.43 -28.93
CA THR A 232 17.15 -1.16 -28.43
C THR A 232 15.79 -0.83 -29.07
N THR A 233 15.57 -1.20 -30.33
CA THR A 233 14.29 -1.01 -31.01
C THR A 233 13.20 -1.91 -30.45
N ALA A 234 13.49 -3.20 -30.19
CA ALA A 234 12.52 -4.09 -29.56
C ALA A 234 12.15 -3.62 -28.15
N VAL A 235 13.12 -3.13 -27.37
CA VAL A 235 12.86 -2.54 -26.04
C VAL A 235 11.98 -1.29 -26.17
N ALA A 236 12.31 -0.38 -27.10
CA ALA A 236 11.52 0.83 -27.32
C ALA A 236 10.07 0.50 -27.75
N ASP A 237 9.88 -0.47 -28.65
CA ASP A 237 8.55 -0.92 -29.06
C ASP A 237 7.81 -1.61 -27.90
N GLY A 238 8.51 -2.39 -27.08
CA GLY A 238 7.96 -3.01 -25.87
C GLY A 238 7.44 -2.01 -24.85
N ILE A 239 8.20 -0.94 -24.59
CA ILE A 239 7.79 0.15 -23.69
C ILE A 239 6.52 0.83 -24.21
N ARG A 240 6.49 1.17 -25.51
CA ARG A 240 5.32 1.83 -26.12
C ARG A 240 4.09 0.93 -26.08
N TRP A 241 4.27 -0.33 -26.47
CA TRP A 241 3.20 -1.31 -26.50
C TRP A 241 2.61 -1.54 -25.11
N ALA A 242 3.44 -1.73 -24.08
CA ALA A 242 2.98 -1.90 -22.70
C ALA A 242 2.12 -0.72 -22.23
N ALA A 243 2.59 0.51 -22.47
CA ALA A 243 1.86 1.72 -22.12
C ALA A 243 0.52 1.83 -22.88
N ASP A 244 0.51 1.52 -24.17
CA ASP A 244 -0.70 1.58 -25.00
C ASP A 244 -1.71 0.48 -24.67
N HIS A 245 -1.26 -0.65 -24.11
CA HIS A 245 -2.11 -1.76 -23.65
C HIS A 245 -2.45 -1.65 -22.15
N GLY A 246 -2.20 -0.49 -21.54
CA GLY A 246 -2.73 -0.14 -20.23
C GLY A 246 -1.91 -0.67 -19.06
N ALA A 247 -0.59 -0.87 -19.22
CA ALA A 247 0.31 -1.02 -18.09
C ALA A 247 0.38 0.28 -17.27
N GLN A 248 0.25 0.18 -15.95
CA GLN A 248 0.48 1.31 -15.04
C GLN A 248 1.95 1.40 -14.63
N VAL A 249 2.63 0.26 -14.50
CA VAL A 249 4.05 0.18 -14.17
C VAL A 249 4.74 -0.66 -15.24
N ILE A 250 5.92 -0.23 -15.69
CA ILE A 250 6.76 -0.95 -16.66
C ILE A 250 8.10 -1.20 -15.98
N ASN A 251 8.43 -2.48 -15.77
CA ASN A 251 9.73 -2.90 -15.25
C ASN A 251 10.65 -3.33 -16.39
N LEU A 252 11.85 -2.75 -16.41
CA LEU A 252 12.92 -3.00 -17.38
C LEU A 252 14.16 -3.50 -16.63
N SER A 253 14.18 -4.78 -16.30
CA SER A 253 15.31 -5.46 -15.66
C SER A 253 16.46 -5.76 -16.66
N LEU A 254 16.71 -4.82 -17.55
CA LEU A 254 17.62 -4.93 -18.68
C LEU A 254 18.31 -3.58 -18.93
N GLY A 255 19.38 -3.59 -19.71
CA GLY A 255 20.00 -2.35 -20.12
C GLY A 255 21.20 -2.54 -21.03
N GLY A 256 21.66 -1.43 -21.59
CA GLY A 256 22.87 -1.37 -22.41
C GLY A 256 23.63 -0.06 -22.21
N PRO A 257 24.89 0.02 -22.65
CA PRO A 257 25.75 1.17 -22.40
C PRO A 257 25.43 2.40 -23.27
N ARG A 258 24.61 2.24 -24.33
CA ARG A 258 24.36 3.30 -25.32
C ARG A 258 23.06 4.03 -25.03
N ASN A 259 23.17 5.35 -24.83
CA ASN A 259 22.02 6.25 -24.90
C ASN A 259 21.41 6.19 -26.31
N SER A 260 20.08 6.27 -26.39
CA SER A 260 19.33 6.25 -27.64
C SER A 260 18.16 7.21 -27.57
N ARG A 261 18.08 8.14 -28.55
CA ARG A 261 16.92 9.02 -28.71
C ARG A 261 15.63 8.25 -29.00
N VAL A 262 15.73 7.06 -29.59
CA VAL A 262 14.56 6.20 -29.85
C VAL A 262 14.03 5.64 -28.53
N LEU A 263 14.94 5.22 -27.64
CA LEU A 263 14.58 4.73 -26.31
C LEU A 263 13.98 5.85 -25.45
N GLN A 264 14.58 7.04 -25.46
CA GLN A 264 14.02 8.21 -24.75
C GLN A 264 12.61 8.54 -25.23
N LYS A 265 12.37 8.58 -26.56
CA LYS A 265 11.02 8.81 -27.10
C LYS A 265 10.00 7.75 -26.70
N ALA A 266 10.43 6.51 -26.47
CA ALA A 266 9.55 5.46 -25.96
C ALA A 266 9.20 5.68 -24.50
N VAL A 267 10.18 6.09 -23.68
CA VAL A 267 10.00 6.50 -22.29
C VAL A 267 9.04 7.69 -22.20
N ASP A 268 9.29 8.75 -22.97
CA ASP A 268 8.44 9.95 -23.01
C ASP A 268 6.99 9.59 -23.41
N HIS A 269 6.82 8.68 -24.37
CA HIS A 269 5.50 8.18 -24.77
C HIS A 269 4.83 7.44 -23.62
N ALA A 270 5.52 6.51 -22.96
CA ALA A 270 4.95 5.78 -21.84
C ALA A 270 4.58 6.72 -20.67
N ARG A 271 5.42 7.70 -20.33
CA ARG A 271 5.10 8.75 -19.35
C ARG A 271 3.87 9.56 -19.75
N SER A 272 3.73 9.92 -21.03
CA SER A 272 2.53 10.63 -21.53
C SER A 272 1.23 9.82 -21.42
N ARG A 273 1.32 8.49 -21.26
CA ARG A 273 0.18 7.60 -20.99
C ARG A 273 -0.07 7.38 -19.50
N GLY A 274 0.76 7.97 -18.63
CA GLY A 274 0.73 7.84 -17.18
C GLY A 274 1.43 6.60 -16.64
N ALA A 275 2.28 5.94 -17.44
CA ALA A 275 3.02 4.76 -16.98
C ALA A 275 4.24 5.15 -16.15
N ILE A 276 4.41 4.50 -15.00
CA ILE A 276 5.63 4.56 -14.18
C ILE A 276 6.64 3.61 -14.78
N ILE A 277 7.89 4.06 -14.95
CA ILE A 277 8.93 3.28 -15.62
C ILE A 277 10.07 3.07 -14.63
N VAL A 278 10.40 1.81 -14.39
CA VAL A 278 11.44 1.39 -13.44
C VAL A 278 12.46 0.57 -14.21
N ALA A 279 13.74 0.89 -14.07
CA ALA A 279 14.79 0.17 -14.78
C ALA A 279 16.03 -0.10 -13.93
N ALA A 280 16.67 -1.22 -14.22
CA ALA A 280 17.92 -1.61 -13.60
C ALA A 280 19.07 -0.65 -13.97
N ALA A 281 19.86 -0.23 -12.98
CA ALA A 281 21.01 0.65 -13.21
C ALA A 281 22.14 -0.02 -14.03
N GLY A 282 22.26 -1.35 -13.94
CA GLY A 282 23.24 -2.18 -14.67
C GLY A 282 24.24 -2.87 -13.75
N ASN A 283 24.92 -3.90 -14.27
CA ASN A 283 25.78 -4.81 -13.49
C ASN A 283 27.29 -4.68 -13.78
N SER A 284 27.75 -3.50 -14.23
CA SER A 284 29.15 -3.30 -14.63
C SER A 284 30.07 -2.78 -13.52
N GLY A 285 29.50 -2.32 -12.40
CA GLY A 285 30.21 -1.54 -11.38
C GLY A 285 30.62 -0.12 -11.83
N GLY A 286 30.37 0.23 -13.10
CA GLY A 286 30.67 1.52 -13.70
C GLY A 286 29.46 2.46 -13.71
N SER A 287 29.33 3.27 -14.75
CA SER A 287 28.23 4.22 -14.93
C SER A 287 26.90 3.52 -15.19
N VAL A 288 25.80 4.13 -14.76
CA VAL A 288 24.42 3.70 -15.03
C VAL A 288 24.20 3.53 -16.54
N GLY A 289 23.58 2.41 -16.94
CA GLY A 289 23.19 2.11 -18.32
C GLY A 289 21.81 2.65 -18.70
N TYR A 290 21.40 2.43 -19.95
CA TYR A 290 20.09 2.84 -20.45
C TYR A 290 19.17 1.63 -20.63
N PRO A 291 17.87 1.71 -20.26
CA PRO A 291 17.12 2.93 -19.92
C PRO A 291 17.25 3.44 -18.48
N GLY A 292 18.02 2.80 -17.59
CA GLY A 292 18.17 3.26 -16.19
C GLY A 292 18.52 4.74 -16.03
N ALA A 293 19.38 5.28 -16.91
CA ALA A 293 19.75 6.70 -16.94
C ALA A 293 18.92 7.58 -17.89
N SER A 294 17.78 7.10 -18.39
CA SER A 294 16.87 7.90 -19.22
C SER A 294 16.01 8.83 -18.36
N ASP A 295 15.74 10.04 -18.86
CA ASP A 295 14.87 10.99 -18.15
C ASP A 295 13.45 10.42 -18.01
N GLY A 296 12.85 10.51 -16.82
CA GLY A 296 11.52 9.95 -16.53
C GLY A 296 11.49 8.46 -16.20
N VAL A 297 12.67 7.83 -16.01
CA VAL A 297 12.83 6.45 -15.53
C VAL A 297 13.39 6.47 -14.11
N ILE A 298 12.84 5.64 -13.23
CA ILE A 298 13.38 5.40 -11.90
C ILE A 298 14.52 4.38 -12.03
N GLY A 299 15.77 4.85 -11.95
CA GLY A 299 16.95 4.01 -12.05
C GLY A 299 17.31 3.34 -10.71
N VAL A 300 17.44 2.01 -10.72
CA VAL A 300 17.55 1.20 -9.48
C VAL A 300 18.91 0.54 -9.32
N SER A 301 19.63 0.89 -8.25
CA SER A 301 20.87 0.22 -7.83
C SER A 301 20.60 -0.99 -6.93
N ALA A 302 21.58 -1.88 -6.80
CA ALA A 302 21.46 -3.14 -6.08
C ALA A 302 22.21 -3.11 -4.75
N THR A 303 21.52 -3.48 -3.67
CA THR A 303 22.11 -3.67 -2.35
C THR A 303 22.11 -5.14 -1.92
N ASP A 304 22.97 -5.46 -0.96
CA ASP A 304 22.97 -6.75 -0.27
C ASP A 304 22.21 -6.69 1.06
N GLN A 305 22.22 -7.82 1.77
CA GLN A 305 21.55 -8.02 3.06
C GLN A 305 22.08 -7.12 4.19
N ASN A 306 23.24 -6.48 4.01
CA ASN A 306 23.84 -5.58 4.98
C ASN A 306 23.65 -4.10 4.58
N ASP A 307 22.71 -3.82 3.66
CA ASP A 307 22.51 -2.50 3.05
C ASP A 307 23.72 -1.97 2.27
N ALA A 308 24.71 -2.81 1.97
CA ALA A 308 25.87 -2.39 1.19
C ALA A 308 25.56 -2.40 -0.30
N LEU A 309 26.12 -1.44 -1.05
CA LEU A 309 26.04 -1.46 -2.50
C LEU A 309 26.74 -2.71 -3.04
N ALA A 310 26.05 -3.50 -3.86
CA ALA A 310 26.64 -4.67 -4.48
C ALA A 310 27.81 -4.27 -5.38
N ALA A 311 28.90 -5.03 -5.34
CA ALA A 311 30.14 -4.69 -6.07
C ALA A 311 29.90 -4.48 -7.58
N PHE A 312 29.01 -5.27 -8.18
CA PHE A 312 28.61 -5.17 -9.59
C PHE A 312 27.63 -4.02 -9.89
N SER A 313 27.00 -3.42 -8.88
CA SER A 313 25.96 -2.42 -9.12
C SER A 313 26.56 -1.17 -9.75
N SER A 314 26.05 -0.81 -10.92
CA SER A 314 26.39 0.44 -11.60
C SER A 314 25.86 1.62 -10.80
N ARG A 315 26.57 2.74 -10.88
CA ARG A 315 26.45 3.90 -9.99
C ARG A 315 26.74 5.19 -10.76
N GLY A 316 26.38 6.33 -10.19
CA GLY A 316 26.53 7.65 -10.80
C GLY A 316 25.18 8.31 -11.08
N PRO A 317 25.19 9.38 -11.89
CA PRO A 317 23.96 10.03 -12.34
C PRO A 317 23.00 9.02 -12.99
N GLY A 318 21.72 9.10 -12.63
CA GLY A 318 20.68 8.14 -13.06
C GLY A 318 20.37 7.03 -12.06
N VAL A 319 20.96 7.02 -10.86
CA VAL A 319 20.44 6.23 -9.74
C VAL A 319 19.46 7.09 -8.95
N ASP A 320 18.21 6.65 -8.86
CA ASP A 320 17.15 7.32 -8.10
C ASP A 320 16.89 6.67 -6.75
N ILE A 321 17.06 5.35 -6.66
CA ILE A 321 16.81 4.57 -5.44
C ILE A 321 17.58 3.25 -5.46
N GLY A 322 17.95 2.73 -4.29
CA GLY A 322 18.53 1.40 -4.12
C GLY A 322 17.48 0.37 -3.67
N ALA A 323 17.63 -0.88 -4.09
CA ALA A 323 16.79 -1.99 -3.61
C ALA A 323 17.59 -3.32 -3.53
N PRO A 324 17.08 -4.33 -2.80
CA PRO A 324 17.74 -5.64 -2.70
C PRO A 324 17.99 -6.28 -4.06
N GLY A 325 19.25 -6.58 -4.37
CA GLY A 325 19.66 -7.18 -5.65
C GLY A 325 20.71 -8.29 -5.52
N VAL A 326 21.01 -8.75 -4.31
CA VAL A 326 21.94 -9.86 -4.05
C VAL A 326 21.19 -11.01 -3.39
N SER A 327 21.43 -12.24 -3.84
CA SER A 327 20.80 -13.44 -3.31
C SER A 327 19.27 -13.33 -3.26
N VAL A 328 18.66 -12.83 -4.34
CA VAL A 328 17.19 -12.68 -4.44
C VAL A 328 16.60 -14.01 -4.86
N THR A 329 15.98 -14.70 -3.89
CA THR A 329 15.29 -15.98 -4.09
C THR A 329 13.92 -15.74 -4.73
N GLN A 330 13.67 -16.32 -5.92
CA GLN A 330 12.38 -16.25 -6.61
C GLN A 330 12.20 -17.44 -7.57
N GLN A 331 10.95 -17.77 -7.96
CA GLN A 331 10.72 -18.83 -8.94
C GLN A 331 11.31 -18.46 -10.31
N THR A 332 11.89 -19.44 -11.00
CA THR A 332 12.19 -19.36 -12.43
C THR A 332 11.77 -20.65 -13.15
N ILE A 333 12.07 -20.76 -14.44
CA ILE A 333 11.73 -21.90 -15.28
C ILE A 333 12.89 -22.88 -15.41
N CYS A 334 12.60 -24.15 -15.67
CA CYS A 334 13.57 -25.14 -16.13
C CYS A 334 13.26 -25.58 -17.56
N ASP A 335 14.22 -26.26 -18.20
CA ASP A 335 14.09 -26.80 -19.55
C ASP A 335 13.49 -25.78 -20.57
N ARG A 336 13.94 -24.52 -20.48
CA ARG A 336 13.45 -23.41 -21.32
C ARG A 336 11.92 -23.26 -21.31
N GLY A 337 11.31 -23.47 -20.14
CA GLY A 337 9.87 -23.31 -19.93
C GLY A 337 9.04 -24.51 -20.36
N LYS A 338 9.66 -25.58 -20.86
CA LYS A 338 8.95 -26.75 -21.40
C LYS A 338 8.35 -27.69 -20.36
N ASN A 339 8.96 -27.71 -19.17
CA ASN A 339 8.50 -28.55 -18.08
C ASN A 339 8.02 -27.68 -16.92
N ARG A 340 6.95 -28.14 -16.27
CA ARG A 340 6.55 -27.57 -14.98
C ARG A 340 7.57 -27.99 -13.93
N CYS A 341 8.17 -27.02 -13.28
CA CYS A 341 9.10 -27.27 -12.18
C CYS A 341 9.13 -26.12 -11.18
N GLU A 342 9.49 -26.49 -9.97
CA GLU A 342 9.54 -25.64 -8.79
C GLU A 342 11.00 -25.39 -8.44
N ILE A 343 11.62 -24.44 -9.14
CA ILE A 343 12.98 -24.01 -8.83
C ILE A 343 12.99 -22.55 -8.37
N PHE A 344 13.67 -22.32 -7.25
CA PHE A 344 13.73 -21.02 -6.57
C PHE A 344 15.18 -20.61 -6.33
N PRO A 345 15.96 -20.35 -7.40
CA PRO A 345 17.35 -19.95 -7.24
C PRO A 345 17.46 -18.52 -6.69
N ALA A 346 18.55 -18.28 -5.97
CA ALA A 346 18.95 -16.95 -5.55
C ALA A 346 19.83 -16.32 -6.64
N TRP A 347 19.41 -15.17 -7.18
CA TRP A 347 20.13 -14.46 -8.23
C TRP A 347 20.63 -13.09 -7.78
N ASN A 348 21.66 -12.62 -8.50
CA ASN A 348 22.34 -11.35 -8.25
C ASN A 348 22.18 -10.45 -9.46
N GLY A 349 21.78 -9.19 -9.24
CA GLY A 349 21.75 -8.17 -10.26
C GLY A 349 20.88 -6.97 -9.88
N THR A 350 21.15 -5.82 -10.48
CA THR A 350 20.19 -4.70 -10.51
C THR A 350 18.87 -5.10 -11.18
N SER A 351 18.90 -6.13 -12.02
CA SER A 351 17.72 -6.79 -12.58
C SER A 351 16.80 -7.42 -11.53
N MET A 352 17.34 -7.81 -10.37
CA MET A 352 16.57 -8.31 -9.22
C MET A 352 16.18 -7.17 -8.25
N ALA A 353 16.90 -6.04 -8.27
CA ALA A 353 16.56 -4.85 -7.50
C ALA A 353 15.37 -4.07 -8.10
N SER A 354 15.41 -3.79 -9.41
CA SER A 354 14.35 -3.11 -10.17
C SER A 354 12.92 -3.60 -9.88
N PRO A 355 12.63 -4.92 -9.87
CA PRO A 355 11.28 -5.41 -9.64
C PRO A 355 10.74 -5.14 -8.22
N HIS A 356 11.60 -4.94 -7.21
CA HIS A 356 11.13 -4.49 -5.89
C HIS A 356 10.53 -3.08 -5.97
N VAL A 357 11.19 -2.17 -6.69
CA VAL A 357 10.69 -0.80 -6.88
C VAL A 357 9.43 -0.81 -7.75
N ALA A 358 9.37 -1.65 -8.78
CA ALA A 358 8.16 -1.83 -9.59
C ALA A 358 6.98 -2.40 -8.78
N GLY A 359 7.24 -3.37 -7.89
CA GLY A 359 6.26 -3.90 -6.94
C GLY A 359 5.76 -2.82 -5.98
N ALA A 360 6.66 -2.05 -5.37
CA ALA A 360 6.29 -0.95 -4.48
C ALA A 360 5.46 0.13 -5.21
N ALA A 361 5.85 0.51 -6.43
CA ALA A 361 5.05 1.40 -7.28
C ALA A 361 3.64 0.83 -7.51
N ALA A 362 3.50 -0.47 -7.78
CA ALA A 362 2.20 -1.11 -7.92
C ALA A 362 1.38 -1.10 -6.64
N LEU A 363 2.00 -1.19 -5.46
CA LEU A 363 1.31 -1.01 -4.18
C LEU A 363 0.70 0.39 -4.06
N LEU A 364 1.44 1.45 -4.43
CA LEU A 364 0.98 2.85 -4.36
C LEU A 364 -0.14 3.13 -5.38
N VAL A 365 -0.01 2.61 -6.61
CA VAL A 365 -1.08 2.68 -7.62
C VAL A 365 -2.33 1.93 -7.14
N GLY A 366 -2.14 0.80 -6.45
CA GLY A 366 -3.24 0.06 -5.81
C GLY A 366 -3.92 0.86 -4.70
N LEU A 367 -3.25 1.84 -4.10
CA LEU A 367 -3.84 2.78 -3.13
C LEU A 367 -4.52 3.98 -3.81
N GLY A 368 -4.44 4.11 -5.14
CA GLY A 368 -5.12 5.18 -5.89
C GLY A 368 -4.22 6.35 -6.30
N VAL A 369 -2.90 6.27 -6.06
CA VAL A 369 -1.92 7.23 -6.59
C VAL A 369 -1.51 6.79 -7.99
N ASN A 370 -2.01 7.45 -9.04
CA ASN A 370 -1.75 7.03 -10.42
C ASN A 370 -1.01 8.09 -11.26
N ASP A 371 -0.59 9.19 -10.64
CA ASP A 371 0.37 10.12 -11.23
C ASP A 371 1.80 9.59 -11.07
N ALA A 372 2.55 9.54 -12.17
CA ALA A 372 3.86 8.90 -12.19
C ALA A 372 4.93 9.70 -11.42
N ASP A 373 4.85 11.04 -11.45
CA ASP A 373 5.77 11.90 -10.69
C ASP A 373 5.49 11.79 -9.20
N ALA A 374 4.21 11.73 -8.80
CA ALA A 374 3.81 11.53 -7.40
C ALA A 374 4.27 10.17 -6.85
N VAL A 375 4.12 9.08 -7.62
CA VAL A 375 4.62 7.75 -7.21
C VAL A 375 6.14 7.77 -7.03
N GLU A 376 6.87 8.37 -7.96
CA GLU A 376 8.33 8.48 -7.87
C GLU A 376 8.77 9.30 -6.65
N ALA A 377 8.12 10.44 -6.40
CA ALA A 377 8.41 11.28 -5.24
C ALA A 377 8.20 10.51 -3.93
N ILE A 378 7.05 9.86 -3.75
CA ILE A 378 6.74 9.11 -2.52
C ILE A 378 7.72 7.96 -2.31
N LEU A 379 8.12 7.24 -3.36
CA LEU A 379 9.11 6.17 -3.23
C LEU A 379 10.48 6.70 -2.80
N LYS A 380 10.87 7.89 -3.25
CA LYS A 380 12.15 8.53 -2.91
C LYS A 380 12.10 9.15 -1.51
N ASP A 381 11.04 9.86 -1.18
CA ASP A 381 10.88 10.56 0.10
C ASP A 381 10.75 9.57 1.27
N SER A 382 10.17 8.39 1.04
CA SER A 382 10.06 7.33 2.05
C SER A 382 11.26 6.37 2.13
N ALA A 383 12.29 6.56 1.31
CA ALA A 383 13.46 5.69 1.27
C ALA A 383 14.31 5.83 2.55
N LYS A 384 14.88 4.72 3.04
CA LYS A 384 15.86 4.75 4.14
C LYS A 384 17.17 5.31 3.60
N VAL A 385 17.49 6.56 3.96
CA VAL A 385 18.77 7.19 3.61
C VAL A 385 19.93 6.36 4.17
N LEU A 386 20.82 5.90 3.28
CA LEU A 386 22.01 5.13 3.64
C LEU A 386 23.27 6.00 3.71
N ASP A 387 23.39 6.97 2.81
CA ASP A 387 24.51 7.91 2.71
C ASP A 387 24.02 9.17 1.95
N ASP A 388 23.90 10.29 2.65
CA ASP A 388 23.43 11.57 2.07
C ASP A 388 24.56 12.40 1.44
N SER A 389 25.79 11.89 1.40
CA SER A 389 26.86 12.53 0.62
C SER A 389 26.56 12.46 -0.88
N GLU A 390 27.17 13.35 -1.67
CA GLU A 390 27.05 13.29 -3.15
C GLU A 390 27.51 11.93 -3.71
N SER A 391 28.53 11.32 -3.09
CA SER A 391 28.95 9.96 -3.45
C SER A 391 27.88 8.92 -3.06
N GLY A 392 27.23 9.09 -1.91
CA GLY A 392 26.13 8.25 -1.46
C GLY A 392 24.93 8.30 -2.40
N LYS A 393 24.51 9.51 -2.81
CA LYS A 393 23.43 9.72 -3.79
C LYS A 393 23.73 9.06 -5.13
N HIS A 394 24.97 9.10 -5.61
CA HIS A 394 25.36 8.36 -6.81
C HIS A 394 25.31 6.83 -6.65
N LYS A 395 25.31 6.30 -5.42
CA LYS A 395 25.25 4.85 -5.16
C LYS A 395 23.82 4.38 -4.87
N PHE A 396 23.07 5.15 -4.09
CA PHE A 396 21.78 4.75 -3.53
C PHE A 396 20.62 5.66 -3.93
N GLY A 397 20.87 6.75 -4.65
CA GLY A 397 19.86 7.75 -4.95
C GLY A 397 19.31 8.34 -3.66
N ALA A 398 17.99 8.26 -3.48
CA ALA A 398 17.31 8.67 -2.25
C ALA A 398 17.57 7.73 -1.05
N GLY A 399 18.06 6.51 -1.28
CA GLY A 399 18.31 5.53 -0.22
C GLY A 399 17.78 4.15 -0.58
N LEU A 400 17.61 3.29 0.42
CA LEU A 400 17.04 1.97 0.24
C LEU A 400 15.51 2.01 0.28
N LEU A 401 14.86 1.42 -0.72
CA LEU A 401 13.42 1.24 -0.81
C LEU A 401 12.80 0.74 0.51
N GLN A 402 11.77 1.43 0.98
CA GLN A 402 10.90 1.02 2.09
C GLN A 402 9.45 0.96 1.60
N ALA A 403 9.00 -0.19 1.09
CA ALA A 403 7.64 -0.37 0.58
C ALA A 403 6.58 -0.13 1.67
N GLN A 404 6.88 -0.49 2.92
CA GLN A 404 6.05 -0.17 4.09
C GLN A 404 5.84 1.33 4.26
N ALA A 405 6.93 2.10 4.31
CA ALA A 405 6.86 3.54 4.59
C ALA A 405 6.10 4.27 3.48
N ALA A 406 6.41 3.95 2.22
CA ALA A 406 5.71 4.49 1.05
C ALA A 406 4.19 4.20 1.10
N ALA A 407 3.80 2.96 1.39
CA ALA A 407 2.39 2.59 1.47
C ALA A 407 1.67 3.24 2.67
N ALA A 408 2.34 3.37 3.81
CA ALA A 408 1.82 4.01 5.01
C ALA A 408 1.57 5.50 4.78
N GLU A 409 2.53 6.20 4.18
CA GLU A 409 2.42 7.62 3.86
C GLU A 409 1.21 7.90 2.95
N VAL A 410 1.05 7.12 1.88
CA VAL A 410 -0.12 7.23 0.97
C VAL A 410 -1.40 6.99 1.73
N PHE A 411 -1.47 5.91 2.51
CA PHE A 411 -2.68 5.56 3.24
C PHE A 411 -3.09 6.65 4.24
N GLN A 412 -2.15 7.16 5.04
CA GLN A 412 -2.40 8.21 6.03
C GLN A 412 -2.82 9.52 5.36
N THR A 413 -2.07 9.95 4.35
CA THR A 413 -2.34 11.19 3.61
C THR A 413 -3.71 11.17 2.96
N GLN A 414 -4.06 10.07 2.29
CA GLN A 414 -5.39 9.91 1.68
C GLN A 414 -6.50 9.87 2.73
N LEU A 415 -6.31 9.13 3.82
CA LEU A 415 -7.31 9.02 4.87
C LEU A 415 -7.61 10.40 5.49
N MET A 416 -6.56 11.14 5.86
CA MET A 416 -6.72 12.48 6.43
C MET A 416 -7.39 13.45 5.45
N ALA A 417 -6.94 13.46 4.19
CA ALA A 417 -7.55 14.30 3.16
C ALA A 417 -9.04 13.97 2.96
N ARG A 418 -9.40 12.68 2.91
CA ARG A 418 -10.79 12.23 2.78
C ARG A 418 -11.65 12.63 3.97
N LEU A 419 -11.17 12.43 5.20
CA LEU A 419 -11.92 12.79 6.40
C LEU A 419 -12.11 14.31 6.54
N LEU A 420 -11.06 15.11 6.29
CA LEU A 420 -11.14 16.57 6.33
C LEU A 420 -12.07 17.10 5.24
N ALA A 421 -11.97 16.57 4.01
CA ALA A 421 -12.84 16.94 2.91
C ALA A 421 -14.30 16.54 3.19
N LEU A 422 -14.54 15.36 3.77
CA LEU A 422 -15.85 14.89 4.18
C LEU A 422 -16.49 15.83 5.20
N LEU A 423 -15.76 16.19 6.26
CA LEU A 423 -16.21 17.14 7.27
C LEU A 423 -16.48 18.52 6.67
N GLY A 424 -15.58 19.01 5.81
CA GLY A 424 -15.75 20.28 5.10
C GLY A 424 -17.03 20.31 4.25
N MET A 425 -17.27 19.28 3.44
CA MET A 425 -18.46 19.18 2.60
C MET A 425 -19.74 19.01 3.42
N ALA A 426 -19.69 18.28 4.54
CA ALA A 426 -20.81 18.17 5.48
C ALA A 426 -21.18 19.55 6.06
N LEU A 427 -20.20 20.34 6.49
CA LEU A 427 -20.41 21.70 7.01
C LEU A 427 -21.07 22.62 5.98
N VAL A 428 -20.64 22.55 4.71
CA VAL A 428 -21.26 23.33 3.62
C VAL A 428 -22.71 22.90 3.40
N ALA A 429 -22.97 21.58 3.31
CA ALA A 429 -24.33 21.05 3.14
C ALA A 429 -25.26 21.49 4.28
N PHE A 430 -24.77 21.43 5.52
CA PHE A 430 -25.52 21.85 6.71
C PHE A 430 -25.79 23.35 6.73
N ARG A 431 -24.80 24.17 6.35
CA ARG A 431 -24.98 25.63 6.25
C ARG A 431 -26.02 25.98 5.20
N TRP A 432 -26.05 25.30 4.07
CA TRP A 432 -27.04 25.50 3.01
C TRP A 432 -28.44 25.04 3.40
N ALA A 433 -28.55 23.91 4.12
CA ALA A 433 -29.82 23.46 4.68
C ALA A 433 -30.37 24.47 5.71
N ARG A 434 -29.54 24.94 6.65
CA ARG A 434 -29.94 25.94 7.66
C ARG A 434 -30.38 27.26 7.04
N ARG A 435 -29.71 27.73 5.98
CA ARG A 435 -30.13 28.94 5.23
C ARG A 435 -31.53 28.81 4.63
N ARG A 436 -32.03 27.59 4.41
CA ARG A 436 -33.40 27.32 3.94
C ARG A 436 -34.39 27.03 5.07
N GLY A 437 -33.99 27.23 6.32
CA GLY A 437 -34.85 27.01 7.49
C GLY A 437 -34.96 25.55 7.95
N GLU A 438 -34.11 24.65 7.45
CA GLU A 438 -34.12 23.23 7.82
C GLU A 438 -33.27 22.98 9.09
N THR A 439 -33.78 22.13 10.00
CA THR A 439 -33.03 21.66 11.18
C THR A 439 -32.24 20.40 10.85
N VAL A 440 -30.91 20.48 10.93
CA VAL A 440 -30.02 19.36 10.62
C VAL A 440 -29.81 18.49 11.86
N ALA A 441 -30.23 17.23 11.81
CA ALA A 441 -29.89 16.24 12.83
C ALA A 441 -28.49 15.67 12.58
N LEU A 442 -27.46 16.38 13.06
CA LEU A 442 -26.05 15.94 13.08
C LEU A 442 -25.85 14.55 13.74
N SER A 443 -26.80 14.14 14.57
CA SER A 443 -26.80 12.88 15.33
C SER A 443 -27.40 11.68 14.59
N SER A 444 -27.91 11.83 13.35
CA SER A 444 -28.46 10.68 12.62
C SER A 444 -27.35 9.69 12.23
N PRO A 445 -27.34 8.45 12.76
CA PRO A 445 -26.32 7.48 12.41
C PRO A 445 -26.34 7.12 10.92
N GLY A 446 -27.53 7.10 10.30
CA GLY A 446 -27.70 6.80 8.88
C GLY A 446 -26.98 7.78 7.96
N PHE A 447 -26.95 9.07 8.33
CA PHE A 447 -26.20 10.07 7.58
C PHE A 447 -24.70 9.75 7.56
N TRP A 448 -24.11 9.50 8.73
CA TRP A 448 -22.68 9.22 8.82
C TRP A 448 -22.30 7.89 8.19
N ILE A 449 -23.16 6.86 8.27
CA ILE A 449 -22.96 5.59 7.55
C ILE A 449 -22.89 5.84 6.03
N GLY A 450 -23.82 6.60 5.46
CA GLY A 450 -23.79 6.93 4.02
C GLY A 450 -22.58 7.79 3.65
N ALA A 451 -22.26 8.79 4.49
CA ALA A 451 -21.17 9.71 4.26
C ALA A 451 -19.80 9.03 4.29
N THR A 452 -19.54 8.19 5.29
CA THR A 452 -18.27 7.45 5.37
C THR A 452 -18.17 6.39 4.30
N ALA A 453 -19.26 5.67 3.97
CA ALA A 453 -19.23 4.64 2.93
C ALA A 453 -18.66 5.11 1.59
N VAL A 454 -19.06 6.31 1.13
CA VAL A 454 -18.59 6.85 -0.15
C VAL A 454 -17.39 7.79 0.01
N GLY A 455 -17.25 8.46 1.16
CA GLY A 455 -16.20 9.47 1.37
C GLY A 455 -14.85 8.90 1.81
N ALA A 456 -14.86 7.96 2.75
CA ALA A 456 -13.65 7.44 3.40
C ALA A 456 -13.56 5.90 3.45
N GLY A 457 -14.68 5.20 3.20
CA GLY A 457 -14.88 3.78 3.49
C GLY A 457 -15.52 3.56 4.88
N ILE A 458 -16.40 2.55 5.00
CA ILE A 458 -17.07 2.24 6.28
C ILE A 458 -16.06 1.64 7.26
N GLY A 459 -15.14 0.82 6.77
CA GLY A 459 -14.09 0.19 7.55
C GLY A 459 -12.78 0.97 7.55
N PHE A 460 -12.77 2.30 7.52
CA PHE A 460 -11.51 3.03 7.41
C PHE A 460 -10.51 2.78 8.56
N PHE A 461 -11.02 2.33 9.73
CA PHE A 461 -10.19 1.84 10.85
C PHE A 461 -9.87 0.33 10.79
N ALA A 462 -10.51 -0.44 9.91
CA ALA A 462 -10.28 -1.87 9.82
C ALA A 462 -8.83 -2.26 9.44
N PRO A 463 -8.01 -1.47 8.71
CA PRO A 463 -6.59 -1.79 8.51
C PRO A 463 -5.79 -1.90 9.82
N PHE A 464 -6.28 -1.32 10.92
CA PHE A 464 -5.64 -1.45 12.24
C PHE A 464 -5.85 -2.83 12.87
N PHE A 465 -6.84 -3.61 12.41
CA PHE A 465 -7.24 -4.88 13.02
C PHE A 465 -7.40 -6.04 12.02
N LEU A 466 -7.48 -5.76 10.72
CA LEU A 466 -7.70 -6.72 9.65
C LEU A 466 -6.73 -6.43 8.49
N SER A 467 -6.10 -7.47 7.96
CA SER A 467 -5.19 -7.33 6.83
C SER A 467 -5.94 -7.24 5.50
N ARG A 468 -5.52 -6.32 4.62
CA ARG A 468 -6.13 -6.05 3.31
C ARG A 468 -5.85 -7.12 2.25
N HIS A 469 -5.11 -8.18 2.55
CA HIS A 469 -4.90 -9.28 1.61
C HIS A 469 -6.21 -10.03 1.29
N GLU A 470 -7.25 -9.90 2.10
CA GLU A 470 -8.59 -10.42 1.78
C GLU A 470 -9.41 -9.41 0.95
N LEU A 471 -10.00 -9.85 -0.17
CA LEU A 471 -10.73 -8.96 -1.08
C LEU A 471 -11.90 -8.23 -0.39
N TRP A 472 -12.66 -8.93 0.46
CA TRP A 472 -13.80 -8.34 1.15
C TRP A 472 -13.37 -7.28 2.16
N VAL A 473 -12.21 -7.45 2.80
CA VAL A 473 -11.61 -6.47 3.72
C VAL A 473 -11.25 -5.21 2.93
N ASP A 474 -10.53 -5.37 1.81
CA ASP A 474 -10.13 -4.27 0.92
C ASP A 474 -11.34 -3.45 0.43
N LEU A 475 -12.43 -4.12 0.02
CA LEU A 475 -13.65 -3.44 -0.43
C LEU A 475 -14.36 -2.64 0.67
N VAL A 476 -14.44 -3.16 1.91
CA VAL A 476 -15.12 -2.48 3.02
C VAL A 476 -14.34 -1.26 3.51
N ILE A 477 -13.02 -1.32 3.41
CA ILE A 477 -12.13 -0.23 3.80
C ILE A 477 -12.13 0.90 2.78
N ARG A 478 -12.31 0.58 1.49
CA ARG A 478 -12.29 1.58 0.43
C ARG A 478 -13.57 2.41 0.38
N PRO A 479 -13.46 3.70 0.01
CA PRO A 479 -14.62 4.46 -0.44
C PRO A 479 -15.28 3.75 -1.62
N LEU A 480 -16.62 3.73 -1.68
CA LEU A 480 -17.37 3.15 -2.80
C LEU A 480 -16.94 3.74 -4.17
N ALA A 481 -16.45 4.98 -4.17
CA ALA A 481 -15.93 5.66 -5.35
C ALA A 481 -14.63 5.05 -5.92
N GLU A 482 -13.99 4.12 -5.20
CA GLU A 482 -12.76 3.41 -5.61
C GLU A 482 -12.98 1.93 -5.90
N TRP A 483 -14.21 1.45 -5.81
CA TRP A 483 -14.48 0.03 -6.06
C TRP A 483 -14.13 -0.38 -7.49
N ASP A 484 -14.24 0.54 -8.45
CA ASP A 484 -13.82 0.33 -9.83
C ASP A 484 -12.30 0.12 -9.98
N LEU A 485 -11.46 0.70 -9.11
CA LEU A 485 -10.03 0.42 -9.07
C LEU A 485 -9.76 -1.06 -8.79
N VAL A 486 -10.48 -1.64 -7.83
CA VAL A 486 -10.28 -3.04 -7.42
C VAL A 486 -11.00 -4.02 -8.36
N LEU A 487 -12.23 -3.70 -8.77
CA LEU A 487 -13.09 -4.59 -9.54
C LEU A 487 -12.79 -4.58 -11.04
N VAL A 488 -12.31 -3.45 -11.58
CA VAL A 488 -12.06 -3.28 -13.03
C VAL A 488 -10.57 -3.01 -13.28
N GLY A 489 -9.99 -2.06 -12.56
CA GLY A 489 -8.56 -1.75 -12.61
C GLY A 489 -8.24 -0.26 -12.72
N ALA A 490 -6.98 0.07 -12.43
CA ALA A 490 -6.47 1.44 -12.39
C ALA A 490 -6.63 2.19 -13.72
N GLY A 491 -6.51 1.49 -14.86
CA GLY A 491 -6.70 2.07 -16.19
C GLY A 491 -8.13 2.57 -16.46
N PHE A 492 -9.14 2.01 -15.81
CA PHE A 492 -10.53 2.49 -15.87
C PHE A 492 -10.80 3.54 -14.79
N HIS A 493 -10.20 3.37 -13.61
CA HIS A 493 -10.39 4.27 -12.47
C HIS A 493 -10.01 5.73 -12.75
N ARG A 494 -9.00 5.98 -13.59
CA ARG A 494 -8.61 7.34 -14.02
C ARG A 494 -9.71 8.13 -14.73
N PHE A 495 -10.81 7.50 -15.13
CA PHE A 495 -11.98 8.17 -15.73
C PHE A 495 -13.06 8.54 -14.72
N LEU A 496 -12.86 8.23 -13.43
CA LEU A 496 -13.79 8.57 -12.34
C LEU A 496 -15.25 8.09 -12.55
N PRO A 497 -15.48 6.83 -12.98
CA PRO A 497 -16.80 6.32 -13.35
C PRO A 497 -17.76 6.25 -12.15
N LEU A 498 -17.23 6.00 -10.95
CA LEU A 498 -18.01 5.97 -9.70
C LEU A 498 -17.90 7.27 -8.89
N ALA A 499 -16.87 8.08 -9.17
CA ALA A 499 -16.65 9.37 -8.54
C ALA A 499 -17.28 10.50 -9.38
N ASN A 500 -18.61 10.61 -9.33
CA ASN A 500 -19.37 11.69 -9.95
C ASN A 500 -20.78 11.79 -9.33
N ALA A 501 -21.50 12.87 -9.66
CA ALA A 501 -22.82 13.14 -9.11
C ALA A 501 -23.93 12.26 -9.68
N LEU A 502 -23.74 11.57 -10.80
CA LEU A 502 -24.77 10.73 -11.40
C LEU A 502 -25.11 9.53 -10.52
N VAL A 503 -24.13 8.96 -9.83
CA VAL A 503 -24.33 7.84 -8.90
C VAL A 503 -25.29 8.22 -7.76
N PRO A 504 -25.03 9.27 -6.93
CA PRO A 504 -25.97 9.68 -5.90
C PRO A 504 -27.29 10.20 -6.48
N LEU A 505 -27.31 10.87 -7.63
CA LEU A 505 -28.55 11.29 -8.29
C LEU A 505 -29.46 10.11 -8.63
N ALA A 506 -28.91 9.03 -9.20
CA ALA A 506 -29.65 7.83 -9.53
C ALA A 506 -30.19 7.14 -8.27
N LEU A 507 -29.37 7.02 -7.22
CA LEU A 507 -29.79 6.44 -5.93
C LEU A 507 -30.91 7.26 -5.29
N VAL A 508 -30.82 8.59 -5.34
CA VAL A 508 -31.89 9.46 -4.85
C VAL A 508 -33.16 9.29 -5.68
N ALA A 509 -33.08 9.24 -7.01
CA ALA A 509 -34.25 9.05 -7.86
C ALA A 509 -35.00 7.74 -7.54
N VAL A 510 -34.26 6.67 -7.22
CA VAL A 510 -34.82 5.33 -6.92
C VAL A 510 -35.35 5.23 -5.48
N PHE A 511 -34.59 5.72 -4.50
CA PHE A 511 -34.84 5.42 -3.08
C PHE A 511 -35.46 6.59 -2.29
N ASN A 512 -35.67 7.76 -2.88
CA ASN A 512 -36.25 8.91 -2.17
C ASN A 512 -37.69 8.67 -1.67
N SER A 513 -38.42 7.70 -2.23
CA SER A 513 -39.74 7.27 -1.75
C SER A 513 -39.68 6.32 -0.55
N VAL A 514 -38.51 5.76 -0.23
CA VAL A 514 -38.35 4.80 0.86
C VAL A 514 -38.26 5.53 2.20
N ARG A 515 -39.17 5.16 3.11
CA ARG A 515 -39.25 5.77 4.46
C ARG A 515 -37.93 5.53 5.21
N GLY A 516 -37.32 6.61 5.69
CA GLY A 516 -36.06 6.57 6.44
C GLY A 516 -34.78 6.57 5.59
N ALA A 517 -34.88 6.51 4.26
CA ALA A 517 -33.70 6.55 3.38
C ALA A 517 -33.05 7.96 3.28
N GLY A 518 -33.81 9.02 3.58
CA GLY A 518 -33.36 10.42 3.44
C GLY A 518 -32.01 10.74 4.09
N PRO A 519 -31.78 10.45 5.38
CA PRO A 519 -30.49 10.70 6.02
C PRO A 519 -29.34 9.94 5.36
N TRP A 520 -29.55 8.67 5.00
CA TRP A 520 -28.53 7.85 4.33
C TRP A 520 -28.18 8.38 2.94
N LEU A 521 -29.19 8.74 2.13
CA LEU A 521 -29.01 9.36 0.82
C LEU A 521 -28.29 10.71 0.91
N ALA A 522 -28.65 11.55 1.90
CA ALA A 522 -27.94 12.80 2.16
C ALA A 522 -26.47 12.55 2.53
N GLY A 523 -26.22 11.52 3.35
CA GLY A 523 -24.89 11.02 3.68
C GLY A 523 -24.09 10.65 2.44
N LEU A 524 -24.62 9.77 1.58
CA LEU A 524 -23.97 9.34 0.33
C LEU A 524 -23.58 10.52 -0.56
N CYS A 525 -24.45 11.52 -0.67
CA CYS A 525 -24.17 12.74 -1.43
C CYS A 525 -22.99 13.51 -0.83
N VAL A 526 -22.98 13.72 0.49
CA VAL A 526 -21.84 14.36 1.18
C VAL A 526 -20.56 13.54 1.07
N GLY A 527 -20.67 12.21 1.18
CA GLY A 527 -19.55 11.28 0.98
C GLY A 527 -18.92 11.42 -0.40
N THR A 528 -19.75 11.41 -1.45
CA THR A 528 -19.31 11.61 -2.83
C THR A 528 -18.62 12.96 -3.01
N ALA A 529 -19.20 14.03 -2.45
CA ALA A 529 -18.59 15.35 -2.49
C ALA A 529 -17.25 15.41 -1.74
N GLY A 530 -17.17 14.78 -0.56
CA GLY A 530 -15.94 14.69 0.23
C GLY A 530 -14.84 13.95 -0.50
N TYR A 531 -15.16 12.82 -1.14
CA TYR A 531 -14.23 12.07 -1.96
C TYR A 531 -13.69 12.93 -3.13
N LEU A 532 -14.58 13.55 -3.90
CA LEU A 532 -14.19 14.41 -5.02
C LEU A 532 -13.33 15.60 -4.60
N ALA A 533 -13.68 16.23 -3.47
CA ALA A 533 -12.88 17.30 -2.89
C ALA A 533 -11.50 16.81 -2.44
N SER A 534 -11.41 15.60 -1.88
CA SER A 534 -10.11 15.01 -1.51
C SER A 534 -9.22 14.75 -2.73
N VAL A 535 -9.79 14.29 -3.86
CA VAL A 535 -9.05 14.10 -5.13
C VAL A 535 -8.47 15.44 -5.62
N MET A 536 -9.22 16.53 -5.51
CA MET A 536 -8.74 17.87 -5.88
C MET A 536 -7.60 18.36 -4.99
N VAL A 537 -7.70 18.12 -3.68
CA VAL A 537 -6.70 18.58 -2.70
C VAL A 537 -5.40 17.81 -2.83
N LEU A 538 -5.48 16.50 -3.05
CA LEU A 538 -4.30 15.64 -3.15
C LEU A 538 -3.54 15.85 -4.45
N GLY A 539 -4.22 16.04 -5.59
CA GLY A 539 -3.57 16.23 -6.89
C GLY A 539 -2.77 15.03 -7.39
N GLN A 540 -2.87 13.87 -6.72
CA GLN A 540 -2.13 12.63 -7.02
C GLN A 540 -2.77 11.76 -8.10
N MET A 541 -3.83 12.27 -8.75
CA MET A 541 -4.59 11.54 -9.76
C MET A 541 -4.37 12.11 -11.16
N ALA A 542 -3.67 11.36 -12.00
CA ALA A 542 -3.56 11.59 -13.43
C ALA A 542 -4.83 11.09 -14.14
N THR A 543 -5.50 12.01 -14.84
CA THR A 543 -6.66 11.70 -15.70
C THR A 543 -6.35 12.01 -17.17
N PRO A 544 -7.09 11.44 -18.13
CA PRO A 544 -6.87 11.69 -19.55
C PRO A 544 -7.16 13.13 -20.01
N PHE A 545 -7.88 13.92 -19.20
CA PHE A 545 -8.24 15.30 -19.51
C PHE A 545 -7.33 16.33 -18.80
N GLY A 546 -6.34 15.88 -18.04
CA GLY A 546 -5.37 16.75 -17.37
C GLY A 546 -5.90 17.38 -16.07
N SER A 547 -4.96 17.85 -15.24
CA SER A 547 -5.24 18.28 -13.85
C SER A 547 -6.30 19.38 -13.75
N VAL A 548 -6.27 20.39 -14.62
CA VAL A 548 -7.24 21.50 -14.61
C VAL A 548 -8.67 21.02 -14.85
N LEU A 549 -8.88 20.18 -15.86
CA LEU A 549 -10.21 19.64 -16.15
C LEU A 549 -10.65 18.64 -15.08
N THR A 550 -9.72 17.90 -14.46
CA THR A 550 -10.02 17.06 -13.28
C THR A 550 -10.52 17.88 -12.12
N SER A 551 -9.82 18.96 -11.77
CA SER A 551 -10.23 19.83 -10.67
C SER A 551 -11.60 20.45 -10.95
N LEU A 552 -11.87 20.85 -12.19
CA LEU A 552 -13.19 21.38 -12.60
C LEU A 552 -14.28 20.29 -12.51
N TRP A 553 -14.01 19.08 -13.03
CA TRP A 553 -14.93 17.95 -12.97
C TRP A 553 -15.29 17.61 -11.53
N CYS A 554 -14.29 17.44 -10.67
CA CYS A 554 -14.48 17.13 -9.26
C CYS A 554 -15.23 18.26 -8.54
N GLY A 555 -14.88 19.52 -8.80
CA GLY A 555 -15.52 20.67 -8.16
C GLY A 555 -17.00 20.80 -8.53
N VAL A 556 -17.35 20.67 -9.81
CA VAL A 556 -18.75 20.74 -10.27
C VAL A 556 -19.56 19.58 -9.69
N ASN A 557 -19.04 18.35 -9.77
CA ASN A 557 -19.75 17.18 -9.24
C ASN A 557 -19.89 17.26 -7.71
N ALA A 558 -18.86 17.71 -6.99
CA ALA A 558 -18.93 17.91 -5.55
C ALA A 558 -20.02 18.93 -5.17
N MET A 559 -20.10 20.05 -5.89
CA MET A 559 -21.12 21.08 -5.65
C MET A 559 -22.54 20.57 -5.91
N ILE A 560 -22.75 19.79 -6.97
CA ILE A 560 -24.05 19.13 -7.25
C ILE A 560 -24.42 18.20 -6.09
N CYS A 561 -23.49 17.38 -5.64
CA CYS A 561 -23.68 16.46 -4.53
C CYS A 561 -24.00 17.19 -3.21
N VAL A 562 -23.27 18.25 -2.87
CA VAL A 562 -23.55 19.07 -1.66
C VAL A 562 -24.92 19.73 -1.75
N TYR A 563 -25.30 20.22 -2.93
CA TYR A 563 -26.62 20.80 -3.16
C TYR A 563 -27.72 19.76 -2.94
N LEU A 564 -27.59 18.57 -3.56
CA LEU A 564 -28.51 17.45 -3.43
C LEU A 564 -28.64 16.98 -1.96
N ALA A 565 -27.50 16.83 -1.27
CA ALA A 565 -27.48 16.52 0.15
C ALA A 565 -28.28 17.53 0.96
N SER A 566 -28.08 18.82 0.69
CA SER A 566 -28.79 19.88 1.39
C SER A 566 -30.31 19.72 1.21
N LEU A 567 -30.80 19.37 0.01
CA LEU A 567 -32.23 19.20 -0.28
C LEU A 567 -32.84 18.01 0.49
N LEU A 568 -32.05 16.97 0.76
CA LEU A 568 -32.48 15.75 1.44
C LEU A 568 -32.49 15.87 2.96
N LEU A 569 -31.77 16.84 3.54
CA LEU A 569 -31.70 17.12 4.98
C LEU A 569 -32.98 17.79 5.55
N LYS A 570 -34.16 17.41 5.06
CA LYS A 570 -35.44 17.99 5.49
C LYS A 570 -35.74 17.73 6.97
N LYS A 571 -36.48 18.66 7.56
CA LYS A 571 -37.22 18.53 8.83
C LYS A 571 -37.97 17.20 8.86
N ASN A 572 -37.72 16.35 9.86
CA ASN A 572 -38.62 15.25 10.21
C ASN A 572 -39.99 15.87 10.50
N ALA A 573 -40.86 15.93 9.51
CA ALA A 573 -42.26 16.25 9.72
C ALA A 573 -42.90 15.02 10.36
N SER A 574 -43.16 15.16 11.66
CA SER A 574 -44.14 14.41 12.49
C SER A 574 -44.12 12.89 12.41
#